data_AF-A0A5Q4H6R5-F1
#
_entry.id   AF-A0A5Q4H6R5-F1
#
_cell.length_a   1.000
_cell.length_b   1.000
_cell.length_c   1.000
_cell.angle_alpha   90.00
_cell.angle_beta   90.00
_cell.angle_gamma   90.00
#
_symmetry.space_group_name_H-M   'P 1'
#
loop_
_entity.id
_entity.type
_entity.pdbx_description
1 polymer ?
#
loop_
_entity_poly.entity_id
_entity_poly.type
_entity_poly.pdbx_seq_one_letter_code
_entity_poly.pdbx_strand_id
1 'polypeptide(L)'
;MPYGVAVNKRKLLFPLRATISMVLLFLLYRRVDINELAMVFRTLHAAPIAGVFALLLFNTALHAFKWRLLLKSDGIHIPFRSLVATYLAGSFFNMFLPSNIGGDAYRVYDVAQYSKRGVHAFASVLADRISGYMALVIVALAAGVAGRGILPDPIIVWIPAAGLAVLCTVVGLALYPRPLWRVLEAPCVHKLYDARPLAAKLLESVRRYRAEPALFVNIMLASFVFQLNVIVCIYMLARGLGLEAPFRAMVVFVPFVSIMEALPISIFGLGIRDASYAYFLTHIGWPEAHALTLALAYVVLTLVYVSSGGVIFLLRPRGVRQNT
;
A
#
# COMPACT_ATOMS: atom_id res chain seq x y z
N MET A 1 -10.63 -28.67 35.10
CA MET A 1 -11.24 -27.52 34.39
C MET A 1 -10.46 -27.31 33.09
N PRO A 2 -11.12 -27.29 31.93
CA PRO A 2 -10.49 -27.61 30.66
C PRO A 2 -9.62 -26.47 30.11
N TYR A 3 -8.53 -26.88 29.46
CA TYR A 3 -7.64 -26.06 28.66
C TYR A 3 -8.43 -25.21 27.66
N GLY A 4 -8.47 -23.90 27.90
CA GLY A 4 -8.92 -22.93 26.89
C GLY A 4 -8.01 -23.06 25.68
N VAL A 5 -8.57 -23.55 24.57
CA VAL A 5 -7.93 -23.56 23.26
C VAL A 5 -7.43 -22.15 22.99
N ALA A 6 -6.12 -21.94 23.05
CA ALA A 6 -5.50 -20.71 22.61
C ALA A 6 -5.70 -20.64 21.09
N VAL A 7 -6.87 -20.14 20.66
CA VAL A 7 -7.17 -19.88 19.25
C VAL A 7 -6.05 -18.98 18.77
N ASN A 8 -5.22 -19.51 17.88
CA ASN A 8 -4.08 -18.81 17.35
C ASN A 8 -4.62 -17.55 16.66
N LYS A 9 -4.43 -16.37 17.27
CA LYS A 9 -5.05 -15.10 16.84
C LYS A 9 -4.85 -14.82 15.34
N ARG A 10 -3.75 -15.33 14.76
CA ARG A 10 -3.45 -15.27 13.33
C ARG A 10 -4.43 -16.05 12.45
N LYS A 11 -4.96 -17.19 12.92
CA LYS A 11 -5.96 -18.00 12.20
C LYS A 11 -7.37 -17.40 12.26
N LEU A 12 -7.69 -16.57 13.27
CA LEU A 12 -9.01 -15.95 13.43
C LEU A 12 -9.14 -14.61 12.66
N LEU A 13 -8.05 -13.87 12.52
CA LEU A 13 -8.06 -12.57 11.83
C LEU A 13 -8.30 -12.70 10.32
N PHE A 14 -7.83 -13.78 9.68
CA PHE A 14 -8.06 -14.01 8.26
C PHE A 14 -9.55 -14.18 7.90
N PRO A 15 -10.28 -15.17 8.46
CA PRO A 15 -11.69 -15.37 8.13
C PRO A 15 -12.50 -14.12 8.46
N LEU A 16 -12.17 -13.40 9.53
CA LEU A 16 -12.82 -12.13 9.85
C LEU A 16 -12.66 -11.09 8.72
N ARG A 17 -11.43 -10.83 8.24
CA ARG A 17 -11.18 -9.89 7.13
C ARG A 17 -11.85 -10.33 5.83
N ALA A 18 -11.83 -11.63 5.55
CA ALA A 18 -12.50 -12.21 4.38
C ALA A 18 -14.02 -11.98 4.47
N THR A 19 -14.62 -12.28 5.62
CA THR A 19 -16.05 -12.04 5.87
C THR A 19 -16.40 -10.56 5.76
N ILE A 20 -15.61 -9.65 6.35
CA ILE A 20 -15.84 -8.20 6.22
C ILE A 20 -15.81 -7.79 4.75
N SER A 21 -14.81 -8.23 3.99
CA SER A 21 -14.68 -7.91 2.56
C SER A 21 -15.87 -8.46 1.76
N MET A 22 -16.25 -9.73 1.98
CA MET A 22 -17.38 -10.36 1.31
C MET A 22 -18.72 -9.69 1.64
N VAL A 23 -18.95 -9.35 2.92
CA VAL A 23 -20.17 -8.66 3.36
C VAL A 23 -20.24 -7.27 2.74
N LEU A 24 -19.16 -6.49 2.76
CA LEU A 24 -19.13 -5.16 2.15
C LEU A 24 -19.39 -5.24 0.64
N LEU A 25 -18.72 -6.15 -0.07
CA LEU A 25 -18.96 -6.35 -1.49
C LEU A 25 -20.41 -6.77 -1.76
N PHE A 26 -20.96 -7.73 -1.01
CA PHE A 26 -22.36 -8.13 -1.16
C PHE A 26 -23.31 -6.95 -0.93
N LEU A 27 -23.10 -6.16 0.13
CA LEU A 27 -23.96 -5.03 0.46
C LEU A 27 -23.94 -3.92 -0.58
N LEU A 28 -22.77 -3.64 -1.16
CA LEU A 28 -22.59 -2.63 -2.21
C LEU A 28 -23.19 -3.12 -3.54
N TYR A 29 -22.79 -4.29 -4.01
CA TYR A 29 -23.12 -4.77 -5.35
C TYR A 29 -24.53 -5.35 -5.47
N ARG A 30 -25.21 -5.75 -4.38
CA ARG A 30 -26.61 -6.23 -4.43
C ARG A 30 -27.61 -5.16 -4.90
N ARG A 31 -27.22 -3.88 -4.86
CA ARG A 31 -28.08 -2.74 -5.23
C ARG A 31 -27.82 -2.24 -6.64
N VAL A 32 -26.80 -2.76 -7.32
CA VAL A 32 -26.37 -2.28 -8.63
C VAL A 32 -26.91 -3.21 -9.71
N ASP A 33 -27.47 -2.64 -10.78
CA ASP A 33 -27.85 -3.41 -11.95
C ASP A 33 -26.59 -3.89 -12.70
N ILE A 34 -26.47 -5.21 -12.85
CA ILE A 34 -25.36 -5.85 -13.56
C ILE A 34 -25.31 -5.38 -15.03
N ASN A 35 -26.46 -5.07 -15.64
CA ASN A 35 -26.52 -4.56 -17.00
C ASN A 35 -25.93 -3.16 -17.12
N GLU A 36 -26.13 -2.31 -16.10
CA GLU A 36 -25.55 -0.97 -16.03
C GLU A 36 -24.02 -1.05 -15.91
N LEU A 37 -23.52 -1.91 -15.02
CA LEU A 37 -22.08 -2.20 -14.92
C LEU A 37 -21.53 -2.66 -16.28
N ALA A 38 -22.19 -3.64 -16.90
CA ALA A 38 -21.75 -4.19 -18.18
C ALA A 38 -21.74 -3.14 -19.30
N MET A 39 -22.71 -2.22 -19.30
CA MET A 39 -22.79 -1.12 -20.26
C MET A 39 -21.61 -0.16 -20.11
N VAL A 40 -21.30 0.26 -18.87
CA VAL A 40 -20.17 1.14 -18.60
C VAL A 40 -18.84 0.45 -18.95
N PHE A 41 -18.69 -0.85 -18.65
CA PHE A 41 -17.51 -1.62 -19.05
C PHE A 41 -17.33 -1.71 -20.58
N ARG A 42 -18.41 -1.75 -21.37
CA ARG A 42 -18.34 -1.76 -22.84
C ARG A 42 -17.79 -0.47 -23.44
N THR A 43 -17.84 0.63 -22.70
CA THR A 43 -17.23 1.91 -23.13
C THR A 43 -15.71 1.92 -22.99
N LEU A 44 -15.14 0.93 -22.29
CA LEU A 44 -13.72 0.87 -22.01
C LEU A 44 -12.93 0.45 -23.25
N HIS A 45 -12.20 1.39 -23.83
CA HIS A 45 -11.34 1.15 -24.98
C HIS A 45 -9.93 0.68 -24.54
N ALA A 46 -9.19 0.05 -25.46
CA ALA A 46 -7.86 -0.50 -25.17
C ALA A 46 -6.81 0.57 -24.80
N ALA A 47 -6.94 1.80 -25.33
CA ALA A 47 -5.94 2.86 -25.11
C ALA A 47 -5.87 3.33 -23.65
N PRO A 48 -6.98 3.70 -22.96
CA PRO A 48 -6.96 4.00 -21.53
C PRO A 48 -6.44 2.83 -20.67
N ILE A 49 -6.80 1.59 -21.02
CA ILE A 49 -6.32 0.38 -20.32
C ILE A 49 -4.79 0.29 -20.42
N ALA A 50 -4.24 0.41 -21.63
CA ALA A 50 -2.79 0.34 -21.84
C ALA A 50 -2.06 1.48 -21.10
N GLY A 51 -2.63 2.68 -21.10
CA GLY A 51 -2.10 3.83 -20.34
C GLY A 51 -2.05 3.55 -18.84
N VAL A 52 -3.15 3.09 -18.24
CA VAL A 52 -3.20 2.74 -16.81
C VAL A 52 -2.22 1.60 -16.49
N PHE A 53 -2.15 0.57 -17.35
CA PHE A 53 -1.19 -0.52 -17.17
C PHE A 53 0.27 -0.03 -17.21
N ALA A 54 0.61 0.87 -18.13
CA ALA A 54 1.93 1.48 -18.21
C ALA A 54 2.25 2.32 -16.95
N LEU A 55 1.27 3.06 -16.42
CA LEU A 55 1.42 3.81 -15.18
C LEU A 55 1.60 2.88 -13.96
N LEU A 56 0.91 1.75 -13.91
CA LEU A 56 1.13 0.73 -12.87
C LEU A 56 2.56 0.17 -12.91
N LEU A 57 3.08 -0.15 -14.11
CA LEU A 57 4.47 -0.57 -14.30
C LEU A 57 5.47 0.53 -13.91
N PHE A 58 5.16 1.78 -14.25
CA PHE A 58 5.96 2.93 -13.85
C PHE A 58 5.99 3.07 -12.32
N ASN A 59 4.87 2.88 -11.63
CA ASN A 59 4.83 2.86 -10.17
C ASN A 59 5.68 1.73 -9.59
N THR A 60 5.66 0.53 -10.18
CA THR A 60 6.58 -0.55 -9.80
C THR A 60 8.03 -0.11 -9.91
N ALA A 61 8.39 0.53 -11.02
CA ALA A 61 9.74 1.00 -11.29
C ALA A 61 10.17 2.08 -10.28
N LEU A 62 9.28 3.01 -9.93
CA LEU A 62 9.50 4.02 -8.89
C LEU A 62 9.73 3.39 -7.52
N HIS A 63 8.89 2.43 -7.13
CA HIS A 63 9.06 1.68 -5.89
C HIS A 63 10.39 0.93 -5.86
N ALA A 64 10.73 0.22 -6.94
CA ALA A 64 12.01 -0.48 -7.07
C ALA A 64 13.20 0.49 -7.01
N PHE A 65 13.09 1.68 -7.60
CA PHE A 65 14.12 2.71 -7.59
C PHE A 65 14.32 3.24 -6.16
N LYS A 66 13.23 3.63 -5.51
CA LYS A 66 13.23 4.10 -4.12
C LYS A 66 13.84 3.06 -3.18
N TRP A 67 13.42 1.81 -3.32
CA TRP A 67 13.95 0.72 -2.49
C TRP A 67 15.42 0.41 -2.79
N ARG A 68 15.87 0.58 -4.05
CA ARG A 68 17.29 0.47 -4.39
C ARG A 68 18.12 1.53 -3.67
N LEU A 69 17.62 2.76 -3.51
CA LEU A 69 18.30 3.80 -2.75
C LEU A 69 18.47 3.40 -1.28
N LEU A 70 17.39 2.88 -0.66
CA LEU A 70 17.41 2.36 0.72
C LEU A 70 18.42 1.21 0.90
N LEU A 71 18.42 0.25 -0.02
CA LEU A 71 19.33 -0.90 0.04
C LEU A 71 20.79 -0.50 -0.20
N LYS A 72 21.05 0.41 -1.15
CA LYS A 72 22.39 0.93 -1.42
C LYS A 72 22.97 1.66 -0.21
N SER A 73 22.16 2.44 0.52
CA SER A 73 22.63 3.03 1.77
C SER A 73 23.06 1.97 2.77
N ASP A 74 22.41 0.80 2.82
CA ASP A 74 22.83 -0.30 3.69
C ASP A 74 23.99 -1.16 3.16
N GLY A 75 24.63 -0.73 2.07
CA GLY A 75 25.70 -1.47 1.39
C GLY A 75 25.20 -2.69 0.61
N ILE A 76 23.88 -2.86 0.48
CA ILE A 76 23.25 -3.98 -0.23
C ILE A 76 23.03 -3.57 -1.69
N HIS A 77 23.81 -4.18 -2.59
CA HIS A 77 23.81 -3.86 -4.00
C HIS A 77 23.03 -4.91 -4.79
N ILE A 78 21.78 -4.57 -5.15
CA ILE A 78 20.94 -5.43 -5.99
C ILE A 78 20.66 -4.74 -7.33
N PRO A 79 20.73 -5.45 -8.46
CA PRO A 79 20.36 -4.92 -9.77
C PRO A 79 18.91 -4.41 -9.78
N PHE A 80 18.68 -3.28 -10.46
CA PHE A 80 17.35 -2.65 -10.53
C PHE A 80 16.28 -3.60 -11.11
N ARG A 81 16.61 -4.33 -12.18
CA ARG A 81 15.70 -5.31 -12.80
C ARG A 81 15.27 -6.40 -11.82
N SER A 82 16.21 -6.88 -10.98
CA SER A 82 15.90 -7.85 -9.93
C SER A 82 14.91 -7.28 -8.93
N LEU A 83 15.09 -6.02 -8.49
CA LEU A 83 14.17 -5.37 -7.55
C LEU A 83 12.78 -5.13 -8.16
N VAL A 84 12.69 -4.77 -9.44
CA VAL A 84 11.41 -4.66 -10.16
C VAL A 84 10.70 -6.02 -10.18
N ALA A 85 11.41 -7.10 -10.52
CA ALA A 85 10.85 -8.45 -10.48
C ALA A 85 10.39 -8.85 -9.07
N THR A 86 11.18 -8.53 -8.04
CA THR A 86 10.82 -8.76 -6.63
C THR A 86 9.54 -7.99 -6.24
N TYR A 87 9.38 -6.75 -6.71
CA TYR A 87 8.17 -5.96 -6.47
C TYR A 87 6.95 -6.53 -7.18
N LEU A 88 7.05 -6.91 -8.46
CA LEU A 88 5.93 -7.49 -9.20
C LEU A 88 5.46 -8.81 -8.57
N ALA A 89 6.40 -9.70 -8.24
CA ALA A 89 6.09 -10.93 -7.53
C ALA A 89 5.51 -10.65 -6.13
N GLY A 90 6.04 -9.67 -5.40
CA GLY A 90 5.49 -9.22 -4.13
C GLY A 90 4.06 -8.69 -4.25
N SER A 91 3.76 -7.91 -5.28
CA SER A 91 2.40 -7.41 -5.57
C SER A 91 1.42 -8.54 -5.86
N PHE A 92 1.86 -9.57 -6.60
CA PHE A 92 1.08 -10.80 -6.78
C PHE A 92 0.74 -11.45 -5.44
N PHE A 93 1.74 -11.68 -4.59
CA PHE A 93 1.51 -12.24 -3.26
C PHE A 93 0.60 -11.36 -2.39
N ASN A 94 0.66 -10.03 -2.49
CA ASN A 94 -0.24 -9.15 -1.74
C ASN A 94 -1.70 -9.23 -2.19
N MET A 95 -1.97 -9.53 -3.46
CA MET A 95 -3.33 -9.68 -3.98
C MET A 95 -3.97 -11.01 -3.53
N PHE A 96 -3.19 -12.09 -3.53
CA PHE A 96 -3.69 -13.44 -3.27
C PHE A 96 -3.46 -13.93 -1.84
N LEU A 97 -2.54 -13.33 -1.09
CA LEU A 97 -2.36 -13.63 0.33
C LEU A 97 -3.21 -12.70 1.19
N PRO A 98 -3.90 -13.25 2.20
CA PRO A 98 -4.85 -12.49 3.00
C PRO A 98 -4.27 -11.44 3.95
N SER A 99 -2.96 -11.30 3.93
CA SER A 99 -2.28 -10.22 4.60
C SER A 99 -1.51 -9.43 3.55
N ASN A 100 -1.66 -8.10 3.57
CA ASN A 100 -0.76 -7.16 2.88
C ASN A 100 0.71 -7.32 3.31
N ILE A 101 1.01 -8.24 4.24
CA ILE A 101 2.34 -8.62 4.73
C ILE A 101 2.94 -9.73 3.87
N GLY A 102 2.14 -10.51 3.13
CA GLY A 102 2.63 -11.68 2.40
C GLY A 102 3.63 -11.34 1.30
N GLY A 103 3.33 -10.33 0.48
CA GLY A 103 4.25 -9.82 -0.54
C GLY A 103 5.48 -9.15 0.04
N ASP A 104 5.34 -8.49 1.18
CA ASP A 104 6.49 -7.92 1.90
C ASP A 104 7.39 -8.97 2.50
N ALA A 105 6.83 -10.04 3.06
CA ALA A 105 7.58 -11.17 3.55
C ALA A 105 8.37 -11.81 2.40
N TYR A 106 7.76 -11.93 1.21
CA TYR A 106 8.46 -12.36 0.01
C TYR A 106 9.61 -11.40 -0.36
N ARG A 107 9.38 -10.09 -0.38
CA ARG A 107 10.42 -9.08 -0.66
C ARG A 107 11.60 -9.17 0.32
N VAL A 108 11.31 -9.29 1.61
CA VAL A 108 12.32 -9.46 2.67
C VAL A 108 13.08 -10.76 2.47
N TYR A 109 12.37 -11.85 2.21
CA TYR A 109 12.98 -13.15 1.94
C TYR A 109 13.91 -13.09 0.72
N ASP A 110 13.44 -12.55 -0.41
CA ASP A 110 14.20 -12.46 -1.66
C ASP A 110 15.49 -11.65 -1.46
N VAL A 111 15.41 -10.47 -0.82
CA VAL A 111 16.60 -9.63 -0.53
C VAL A 111 17.52 -10.26 0.52
N ALA A 112 16.97 -10.98 1.50
CA ALA A 112 17.77 -11.70 2.49
C ALA A 112 18.61 -12.81 1.85
N GLN A 113 18.16 -13.41 0.73
CA GLN A 113 18.97 -14.38 -0.02
C GLN A 113 20.22 -13.75 -0.64
N TYR A 114 20.16 -12.49 -1.09
CA TYR A 114 21.31 -11.78 -1.66
C TYR A 114 22.31 -11.31 -0.61
N SER A 115 21.84 -10.91 0.57
CA SER A 115 22.66 -10.20 1.56
C SER A 115 23.02 -11.02 2.80
N LYS A 116 22.32 -12.15 3.04
CA LYS A 116 22.32 -12.91 4.32
C LYS A 116 22.02 -12.05 5.56
N ARG A 117 21.47 -10.83 5.38
CA ARG A 117 21.19 -9.85 6.43
C ARG A 117 19.68 -9.63 6.57
N GLY A 118 18.97 -10.60 7.16
CA GLY A 118 17.51 -10.59 7.27
C GLY A 118 16.94 -9.35 7.97
N VAL A 119 17.59 -8.87 9.03
CA VAL A 119 17.15 -7.66 9.77
C VAL A 119 17.25 -6.40 8.89
N HIS A 120 18.31 -6.27 8.08
CA HIS A 120 18.47 -5.13 7.17
C HIS A 120 17.43 -5.18 6.04
N ALA A 121 17.19 -6.36 5.47
CA ALA A 121 16.15 -6.55 4.48
C ALA A 121 14.78 -6.14 5.03
N PHE A 122 14.43 -6.59 6.24
CA PHE A 122 13.18 -6.22 6.91
C PHE A 122 13.09 -4.72 7.21
N ALA A 123 14.13 -4.13 7.79
CA ALA A 123 14.17 -2.69 8.10
C ALA A 123 14.03 -1.82 6.83
N SER A 124 14.64 -2.25 5.71
CA SER A 124 14.53 -1.53 4.43
C SER A 124 13.10 -1.53 3.87
N VAL A 125 12.38 -2.65 3.97
CA VAL A 125 10.98 -2.75 3.55
C VAL A 125 10.07 -1.94 4.47
N LEU A 126 10.36 -1.92 5.77
CA LEU A 126 9.63 -1.09 6.72
C LEU A 126 9.83 0.41 6.45
N ALA A 127 11.07 0.85 6.17
CA ALA A 127 11.37 2.22 5.78
C ALA A 127 10.71 2.61 4.44
N ASP A 128 10.67 1.69 3.48
CA ASP A 128 9.93 1.85 2.22
C ASP A 128 8.44 2.10 2.45
N ARG A 129 7.81 1.36 3.38
CA ARG A 129 6.41 1.59 3.77
C ARG A 129 6.18 2.90 4.49
N ILE A 130 6.99 3.22 5.49
CA ILE A 130 6.84 4.45 6.29
C ILE A 130 6.94 5.67 5.39
N SER A 131 7.93 5.72 4.47
CA SER A 131 8.06 6.82 3.50
C SER A 131 6.85 6.93 2.57
N GLY A 132 6.33 5.79 2.10
CA GLY A 132 5.12 5.74 1.25
C GLY A 132 3.87 6.26 1.98
N TYR A 133 3.64 5.81 3.21
CA TYR A 133 2.51 6.27 4.02
C TYR A 133 2.66 7.71 4.47
N MET A 134 3.88 8.18 4.75
CA MET A 134 4.14 9.58 5.06
C MET A 134 3.79 10.48 3.88
N ALA A 135 4.20 10.12 2.66
CA ALA A 135 3.78 10.83 1.46
C ALA A 135 2.25 10.78 1.27
N LEU A 136 1.62 9.62 1.48
CA LEU A 136 0.16 9.47 1.38
C LEU A 136 -0.59 10.43 2.31
N VAL A 137 -0.26 10.44 3.61
CA VAL A 137 -0.96 11.30 4.57
C VAL A 137 -0.71 12.79 4.33
N ILE A 138 0.49 13.16 3.86
CA ILE A 138 0.80 14.55 3.48
C ILE A 138 -0.01 14.97 2.26
N VAL A 139 -0.06 14.14 1.21
CA VAL A 139 -0.85 14.43 0.00
C VAL A 139 -2.33 14.49 0.35
N ALA A 140 -2.85 13.56 1.14
CA ALA A 140 -4.25 13.55 1.58
C ALA A 140 -4.59 14.77 2.45
N LEU A 141 -3.70 15.19 3.35
CA LEU A 141 -3.90 16.38 4.16
C LEU A 141 -3.89 17.65 3.30
N ALA A 142 -2.91 17.79 2.41
CA ALA A 142 -2.82 18.93 1.49
C ALA A 142 -4.04 19.01 0.56
N ALA A 143 -4.45 17.88 -0.02
CA ALA A 143 -5.62 17.80 -0.88
C ALA A 143 -6.92 18.06 -0.09
N GLY A 144 -7.04 17.53 1.13
CA GLY A 144 -8.17 17.77 2.01
C GLY A 144 -8.30 19.24 2.42
N VAL A 145 -7.19 19.92 2.72
CA VAL A 145 -7.17 21.36 3.05
C VAL A 145 -7.51 22.21 1.82
N ALA A 146 -6.90 21.95 0.67
CA ALA A 146 -7.15 22.68 -0.58
C ALA A 146 -8.55 22.40 -1.17
N GLY A 147 -9.11 21.24 -0.86
CA GLY A 147 -10.39 20.73 -1.35
C GLY A 147 -11.52 20.73 -0.33
N ARG A 148 -11.40 21.47 0.79
CA ARG A 148 -12.39 21.46 1.89
C ARG A 148 -13.84 21.62 1.44
N GLY A 149 -14.08 22.45 0.42
CA GLY A 149 -15.44 22.69 -0.12
C GLY A 149 -16.03 21.54 -0.93
N ILE A 150 -15.25 20.51 -1.27
CA ILE A 150 -15.70 19.34 -2.05
C ILE A 150 -15.86 18.11 -1.14
N LEU A 151 -15.37 18.17 0.10
CA LEU A 151 -15.50 17.06 1.04
C LEU A 151 -16.93 17.00 1.60
N PRO A 152 -17.52 15.81 1.75
CA PRO A 152 -18.85 15.64 2.34
C PRO A 152 -18.97 16.19 3.75
N ASP A 153 -17.92 16.03 4.55
CA ASP A 153 -17.84 16.53 5.91
C ASP A 153 -16.42 17.11 6.15
N PRO A 154 -16.30 18.36 6.64
CA PRO A 154 -15.01 18.96 7.00
C PRO A 154 -14.18 18.13 8.00
N ILE A 155 -14.82 17.29 8.82
CA ILE A 155 -14.12 16.45 9.80
C ILE A 155 -13.17 15.44 9.14
N ILE A 156 -13.43 15.07 7.89
CA ILE A 156 -12.64 14.09 7.12
C ILE A 156 -11.19 14.54 6.98
N VAL A 157 -10.91 15.84 6.96
CA VAL A 157 -9.54 16.39 6.89
C VAL A 157 -8.68 15.98 8.09
N TRP A 158 -9.30 15.65 9.23
CA TRP A 158 -8.57 15.20 10.42
C TRP A 158 -8.09 13.74 10.33
N ILE A 159 -8.63 12.93 9.42
CA ILE A 159 -8.20 11.55 9.22
C ILE A 159 -6.70 11.46 8.84
N PRO A 160 -6.22 12.15 7.79
CA PRO A 160 -4.79 12.15 7.46
C PRO A 160 -3.95 12.83 8.53
N ALA A 161 -4.47 13.83 9.25
CA ALA A 161 -3.77 14.45 10.37
C ALA A 161 -3.54 13.46 11.53
N ALA A 162 -4.56 12.67 11.88
CA ALA A 162 -4.45 11.60 12.87
C ALA A 162 -3.48 10.51 12.41
N GLY A 163 -3.54 10.11 11.13
CA GLY A 163 -2.59 9.16 10.54
C GLY A 163 -1.14 9.66 10.61
N LEU A 164 -0.92 10.94 10.31
CA LEU A 164 0.39 11.58 10.44
C LEU A 164 0.85 11.61 11.91
N ALA A 165 -0.03 11.94 12.86
CA ALA A 165 0.30 11.91 14.28
C ALA A 165 0.74 10.51 14.73
N VAL A 166 -0.01 9.46 14.35
CA VAL A 166 0.35 8.07 14.64
C VAL A 166 1.70 7.70 14.03
N LEU A 167 1.95 8.04 12.76
CA LEU A 167 3.24 7.78 12.11
C LEU A 167 4.38 8.49 12.83
N CYS A 168 4.23 9.77 13.17
CA CYS A 168 5.20 10.53 13.93
C CYS A 168 5.46 9.93 15.31
N THR A 169 4.43 9.46 16.01
CA THR A 169 4.57 8.76 17.29
C THR A 169 5.32 7.44 17.12
N VAL A 170 4.98 6.62 16.12
CA VAL A 170 5.66 5.34 15.85
C VAL A 170 7.13 5.56 15.51
N VAL A 171 7.43 6.53 14.64
CA VAL A 171 8.81 6.90 14.29
C VAL A 171 9.53 7.48 15.51
N GLY A 172 8.91 8.36 16.28
CA GLY A 172 9.48 8.94 17.51
C GLY A 172 9.82 7.88 18.56
N LEU A 173 8.93 6.92 18.80
CA LEU A 173 9.18 5.79 19.69
C LEU A 173 10.30 4.88 19.18
N ALA A 174 10.39 4.67 17.86
CA ALA A 174 11.50 3.93 17.25
C ALA A 174 12.85 4.65 17.39
N LEU A 175 12.85 5.99 17.42
CA LEU A 175 14.06 6.82 17.56
C LEU A 175 14.52 7.00 19.00
N TYR A 176 13.59 7.03 19.95
CA TYR A 176 13.86 7.18 21.38
C TYR A 176 13.30 5.99 22.13
N PRO A 177 13.95 4.81 22.05
CA PRO A 177 13.34 3.60 22.55
C PRO A 177 13.51 3.42 24.08
N ARG A 178 14.21 4.34 24.78
CA ARG A 178 14.39 4.31 26.24
C ARG A 178 13.08 4.17 27.05
N PRO A 179 12.01 4.97 26.82
CA PRO A 179 10.71 4.75 27.44
C PRO A 179 10.06 3.42 27.04
N LEU A 180 10.22 2.99 25.78
CA LEU A 180 9.65 1.74 25.28
C LEU A 180 10.30 0.51 25.94
N TRP A 181 11.63 0.54 26.15
CA TRP A 181 12.37 -0.54 26.80
C TRP A 181 12.03 -0.69 28.29
N ARG A 182 11.81 0.41 29.01
CA ARG A 182 11.33 0.34 30.41
C ARG A 182 9.98 -0.37 30.55
N VAL A 183 9.11 -0.23 29.55
CA VAL A 183 7.80 -0.91 29.51
C VAL A 183 7.94 -2.37 29.05
N LEU A 184 8.86 -2.65 28.13
CA LEU A 184 9.12 -4.00 27.60
C LEU A 184 9.99 -4.88 28.53
N GLU A 185 10.75 -4.28 29.45
CA GLU A 185 11.47 -4.97 30.54
C GLU A 185 10.53 -5.42 31.68
N ALA A 186 9.24 -5.09 31.61
CA ALA A 186 8.24 -5.68 32.49
C ALA A 186 8.21 -7.21 32.28
N PRO A 187 8.16 -8.01 33.36
CA PRO A 187 8.35 -9.47 33.32
C PRO A 187 7.31 -10.21 32.44
N CYS A 188 6.19 -9.57 32.11
CA CYS A 188 5.13 -10.08 31.25
C CYS A 188 5.42 -9.99 29.73
N VAL A 189 6.39 -9.18 29.29
CA VAL A 189 6.62 -8.88 27.86
C VAL A 189 7.95 -9.42 27.33
N HIS A 190 8.86 -9.86 28.20
CA HIS A 190 10.17 -10.41 27.82
C HIS A 190 10.08 -11.57 26.79
N LYS A 191 9.00 -12.37 26.83
CA LYS A 191 8.77 -13.48 25.88
C LYS A 191 8.44 -13.04 24.44
N LEU A 192 8.15 -11.77 24.19
CA LEU A 192 7.73 -11.26 22.89
C LEU A 192 8.92 -10.63 22.16
N TYR A 193 9.73 -11.48 21.50
CA TYR A 193 10.69 -11.17 20.42
C TYR A 193 11.69 -10.00 20.66
N ASP A 194 12.99 -10.28 20.60
CA ASP A 194 14.01 -9.22 20.74
C ASP A 194 13.95 -8.23 19.56
N ALA A 195 13.28 -7.09 19.76
CA ALA A 195 13.12 -6.03 18.78
C ALA A 195 14.29 -5.02 18.78
N ARG A 196 15.27 -5.18 19.69
CA ARG A 196 16.46 -4.32 19.79
C ARG A 196 17.24 -4.21 18.48
N PRO A 197 17.55 -5.30 17.74
CA PRO A 197 18.32 -5.19 16.50
C PRO A 197 17.56 -4.42 15.41
N LEU A 198 16.23 -4.55 15.36
CA LEU A 198 15.40 -3.80 14.42
C LEU A 198 15.36 -2.31 14.77
N ALA A 199 15.12 -1.98 16.04
CA ALA A 199 15.08 -0.59 16.51
C ALA A 199 16.44 0.11 16.32
N ALA A 200 17.54 -0.58 16.65
CA ALA A 200 18.89 -0.07 16.40
C ALA A 200 19.10 0.21 14.91
N LYS A 201 18.63 -0.68 14.02
CA LYS A 201 18.77 -0.47 12.58
C LYS A 201 17.93 0.68 12.04
N LEU A 202 16.71 0.84 12.52
CA LEU A 202 15.85 1.98 12.14
C LEU A 202 16.46 3.31 12.61
N LEU A 203 17.03 3.33 13.82
CA LEU A 203 17.73 4.51 14.34
C LEU A 203 18.96 4.85 13.50
N GLU A 204 19.76 3.85 13.11
CA GLU A 204 20.89 4.04 12.19
C GLU A 204 20.42 4.62 10.85
N SER A 205 19.34 4.06 10.27
CA SER A 205 18.76 4.53 9.01
C SER A 205 18.35 6.01 9.10
N VAL A 206 17.71 6.42 10.20
CA VAL A 206 17.31 7.82 10.40
C VAL A 206 18.51 8.74 10.63
N ARG A 207 19.52 8.30 11.40
CA ARG A 207 20.78 9.07 11.54
C ARG A 207 21.41 9.30 10.18
N ARG A 208 21.39 8.28 9.31
CA ARG A 208 21.93 8.39 7.96
C ARG A 208 21.10 9.29 7.05
N TYR A 209 19.77 9.25 7.11
CA TYR A 209 18.93 10.21 6.38
C TYR A 209 19.16 11.65 6.81
N ARG A 210 19.53 11.88 8.09
CA ARG A 210 19.96 13.20 8.56
C ARG A 210 21.33 13.60 8.02
N ALA A 211 22.25 12.64 7.88
CA ALA A 211 23.60 12.89 7.36
C ALA A 211 23.63 13.08 5.82
N GLU A 212 22.75 12.39 5.10
CA GLU A 212 22.64 12.42 3.64
C GLU A 212 21.24 12.95 3.22
N PRO A 213 20.97 14.26 3.31
CA PRO A 213 19.64 14.82 3.05
C PRO A 213 19.15 14.56 1.62
N ALA A 214 20.07 14.48 0.66
CA ALA A 214 19.75 14.14 -0.73
C ALA A 214 19.09 12.76 -0.86
N LEU A 215 19.52 11.77 -0.07
CA LEU A 215 18.91 10.44 -0.05
C LEU A 215 17.45 10.51 0.43
N PHE A 216 17.21 11.21 1.54
CA PHE A 216 15.86 11.41 2.07
C PHE A 216 14.94 12.13 1.09
N VAL A 217 15.43 13.22 0.47
CA VAL A 217 14.69 13.98 -0.53
C VAL A 217 14.31 13.08 -1.72
N ASN A 218 15.25 12.30 -2.26
CA ASN A 218 14.96 11.39 -3.37
C ASN A 218 13.92 10.31 -3.00
N ILE A 219 13.97 9.78 -1.79
CA ILE A 219 12.99 8.80 -1.29
C ILE A 219 11.60 9.42 -1.18
N MET A 220 11.52 10.64 -0.64
CA MET A 220 10.25 11.36 -0.48
C MET A 220 9.69 11.80 -1.83
N LEU A 221 10.51 12.36 -2.72
CA LEU A 221 10.12 12.72 -4.08
C LEU A 221 9.54 11.53 -4.83
N ALA A 222 10.25 10.38 -4.82
CA ALA A 222 9.72 9.15 -5.44
C ALA A 222 8.39 8.71 -4.82
N SER A 223 8.21 8.88 -3.50
CA SER A 223 6.95 8.57 -2.82
C SER A 223 5.83 9.54 -3.18
N PHE A 224 6.11 10.84 -3.33
CA PHE A 224 5.13 11.82 -3.79
C PHE A 224 4.73 11.59 -5.24
N VAL A 225 5.69 11.35 -6.13
CA VAL A 225 5.40 11.02 -7.54
C VAL A 225 4.52 9.78 -7.63
N PHE A 226 4.78 8.76 -6.82
CA PHE A 226 3.90 7.60 -6.72
C PHE A 226 2.46 7.99 -6.32
N GLN A 227 2.27 8.79 -5.27
CA GLN A 227 0.91 9.20 -4.85
C GLN A 227 0.19 10.01 -5.94
N LEU A 228 0.89 10.92 -6.62
CA LEU A 228 0.32 11.68 -7.74
C LEU A 228 -0.03 10.77 -8.91
N ASN A 229 0.81 9.77 -9.19
CA ASN A 229 0.57 8.81 -10.26
C ASN A 229 -0.67 7.96 -9.98
N VAL A 230 -0.92 7.54 -8.74
CA VAL A 230 -2.15 6.84 -8.35
C VAL A 230 -3.40 7.68 -8.68
N ILE A 231 -3.37 8.99 -8.40
CA ILE A 231 -4.48 9.90 -8.76
C ILE A 231 -4.68 9.91 -10.29
N VAL A 232 -3.60 10.00 -11.06
CA VAL A 232 -3.65 9.99 -12.53
C VAL A 232 -4.18 8.66 -13.06
N CYS A 233 -3.76 7.51 -12.51
CA CYS A 233 -4.28 6.20 -12.87
C CYS A 233 -5.80 6.13 -12.73
N ILE A 234 -6.33 6.52 -11.57
CA ILE A 234 -7.76 6.46 -11.30
C ILE A 234 -8.53 7.46 -12.18
N TYR A 235 -7.99 8.66 -12.37
CA TYR A 235 -8.58 9.66 -13.26
C TYR A 235 -8.64 9.17 -14.72
N MET A 236 -7.53 8.63 -15.25
CA MET A 236 -7.49 8.08 -16.60
C MET A 236 -8.43 6.90 -16.77
N LEU A 237 -8.54 6.04 -15.76
CA LEU A 237 -9.47 4.92 -15.78
C LEU A 237 -10.92 5.40 -15.80
N ALA A 238 -11.28 6.38 -14.97
CA ALA A 238 -12.61 6.98 -14.97
C ALA A 238 -12.97 7.58 -16.33
N ARG A 239 -12.05 8.36 -16.93
CA ARG A 239 -12.23 8.92 -18.27
C ARG A 239 -12.32 7.82 -19.34
N GLY A 240 -11.57 6.73 -19.19
CA GLY A 240 -11.62 5.57 -20.07
C GLY A 240 -12.95 4.82 -20.03
N LEU A 241 -13.65 4.86 -18.89
CA LEU A 241 -15.02 4.35 -18.71
C LEU A 241 -16.10 5.34 -19.18
N GLY A 242 -15.72 6.42 -19.87
CA GLY A 242 -16.65 7.47 -20.30
C GLY A 242 -17.24 8.29 -19.15
N LEU A 243 -16.70 8.19 -17.94
CA LEU A 243 -17.23 8.88 -16.76
C LEU A 243 -16.71 10.32 -16.70
N GLU A 244 -17.61 11.26 -16.46
CA GLU A 244 -17.27 12.66 -16.25
C GLU A 244 -16.69 12.86 -14.84
N ALA A 245 -15.38 12.68 -14.74
CA ALA A 245 -14.61 12.88 -13.51
C ALA A 245 -14.02 14.29 -13.46
N PRO A 246 -14.44 15.16 -12.52
CA PRO A 246 -13.73 16.40 -12.27
C PRO A 246 -12.35 16.06 -11.69
N PHE A 247 -11.26 16.47 -12.37
CA PHE A 247 -9.89 16.16 -11.92
C PHE A 247 -9.64 16.65 -10.48
N ARG A 248 -10.17 17.82 -10.12
CA ARG A 248 -10.09 18.36 -8.77
C ARG A 248 -10.70 17.44 -7.71
N ALA A 249 -11.81 16.77 -8.02
CA ALA A 249 -12.43 15.82 -7.10
C ALA A 249 -11.54 14.57 -6.92
N MET A 250 -10.94 14.06 -8.00
CA MET A 250 -10.02 12.91 -7.93
C MET A 250 -8.77 13.22 -7.10
N VAL A 251 -8.20 14.42 -7.24
CA VAL A 251 -7.06 14.88 -6.43
C VAL A 251 -7.40 14.88 -4.93
N VAL A 252 -8.64 15.23 -4.58
CA VAL A 252 -9.10 15.23 -3.18
C VAL A 252 -9.41 13.82 -2.71
N PHE A 253 -10.26 13.08 -3.43
CA PHE A 253 -10.84 11.83 -2.93
C PHE A 253 -9.90 10.63 -3.00
N VAL A 254 -9.10 10.49 -4.06
CA VAL A 254 -8.24 9.31 -4.24
C VAL A 254 -7.26 9.11 -3.07
N PRO A 255 -6.57 10.14 -2.53
CA PRO A 255 -5.74 9.98 -1.34
C PRO A 255 -6.50 9.48 -0.10
N PHE A 256 -7.74 9.94 0.14
CA PHE A 256 -8.55 9.42 1.26
C PHE A 256 -8.93 7.96 1.03
N VAL A 257 -9.33 7.62 -0.19
CA VAL A 257 -9.62 6.23 -0.59
C VAL A 257 -8.39 5.34 -0.39
N SER A 258 -7.20 5.82 -0.76
CA SER A 258 -5.93 5.10 -0.56
C SER A 258 -5.57 4.94 0.92
N ILE A 259 -5.90 5.89 1.80
CA ILE A 259 -5.76 5.72 3.26
C ILE A 259 -6.67 4.59 3.73
N MET A 260 -7.93 4.57 3.30
CA MET A 260 -8.89 3.53 3.69
C MET A 260 -8.46 2.15 3.16
N GLU A 261 -7.93 2.08 1.94
CA GLU A 261 -7.35 0.87 1.35
C GLU A 261 -6.09 0.38 2.07
N ALA A 262 -5.27 1.28 2.63
CA ALA A 262 -4.08 0.92 3.38
C ALA A 262 -4.38 0.25 4.73
N LEU A 263 -5.60 0.40 5.26
CA LEU A 263 -6.00 -0.19 6.53
C LEU A 263 -6.08 -1.73 6.42
N PRO A 264 -5.46 -2.48 7.34
CA PRO A 264 -5.44 -3.94 7.30
C PRO A 264 -6.75 -4.54 7.86
N ILE A 265 -7.90 -4.06 7.37
CA ILE A 265 -9.25 -4.43 7.81
C ILE A 265 -9.94 -5.32 6.75
N SER A 266 -9.61 -5.14 5.47
CA SER A 266 -10.09 -5.97 4.36
C SER A 266 -8.93 -6.58 3.57
N ILE A 267 -9.26 -7.53 2.68
CA ILE A 267 -8.28 -8.18 1.80
C ILE A 267 -8.04 -7.23 0.63
N PHE A 268 -6.80 -6.74 0.48
CA PHE A 268 -6.41 -5.80 -0.60
C PHE A 268 -7.31 -4.56 -0.70
N GLY A 269 -7.86 -4.10 0.43
CA GLY A 269 -8.79 -2.96 0.44
C GLY A 269 -10.18 -3.23 -0.15
N LEU A 270 -10.47 -4.45 -0.64
CA LEU A 270 -11.75 -4.78 -1.26
C LEU A 270 -12.93 -4.51 -0.33
N GLY A 271 -14.01 -3.96 -0.88
CA GLY A 271 -15.18 -3.52 -0.13
C GLY A 271 -14.97 -2.15 0.54
N ILE A 272 -13.90 -1.93 1.30
CA ILE A 272 -13.62 -0.64 1.95
C ILE A 272 -13.29 0.44 0.92
N ARG A 273 -12.43 0.13 -0.05
CA ARG A 273 -12.07 1.04 -1.14
C ARG A 273 -13.29 1.35 -2.01
N ASP A 274 -14.05 0.32 -2.37
CA ASP A 274 -15.26 0.42 -3.18
C ASP A 274 -16.33 1.29 -2.49
N ALA A 275 -16.55 1.07 -1.18
CA ALA A 275 -17.42 1.92 -0.36
C ALA A 275 -16.90 3.36 -0.26
N SER A 276 -15.58 3.56 -0.18
CA SER A 276 -14.99 4.90 -0.12
C SER A 276 -15.19 5.65 -1.45
N TYR A 277 -14.99 4.98 -2.59
CA TYR A 277 -15.31 5.57 -3.89
C TYR A 277 -16.80 5.89 -4.02
N ALA A 278 -17.68 4.96 -3.65
CA ALA A 278 -19.12 5.19 -3.64
C ALA A 278 -19.47 6.41 -2.77
N TYR A 279 -18.96 6.48 -1.54
CA TYR A 279 -19.22 7.58 -0.61
C TYR A 279 -18.77 8.94 -1.14
N PHE A 280 -17.54 9.07 -1.62
CA PHE A 280 -17.00 10.35 -2.08
C PHE A 280 -17.56 10.79 -3.43
N LEU A 281 -17.73 9.87 -4.38
CA LEU A 281 -18.16 10.22 -5.73
C LEU A 281 -19.66 10.48 -5.81
N THR A 282 -20.49 9.76 -5.05
CA THR A 282 -21.93 10.06 -4.97
C THR A 282 -22.20 11.42 -4.33
N HIS A 283 -21.33 11.87 -3.42
CA HIS A 283 -21.44 13.21 -2.84
C HIS A 283 -21.33 14.33 -3.89
N ILE A 284 -20.56 14.13 -4.96
CA ILE A 284 -20.47 15.08 -6.08
C ILE A 284 -21.48 14.77 -7.19
N GLY A 285 -22.50 13.95 -6.91
CA GLY A 285 -23.61 13.66 -7.81
C GLY A 285 -23.39 12.49 -8.77
N TRP A 286 -22.32 11.71 -8.62
CA TRP A 286 -22.19 10.49 -9.43
C TRP A 286 -23.24 9.44 -9.03
N PRO A 287 -23.82 8.71 -10.00
CA PRO A 287 -24.52 7.47 -9.71
C PRO A 287 -23.62 6.49 -8.96
N GLU A 288 -24.17 5.77 -7.98
CA GLU A 288 -23.43 4.76 -7.20
C GLU A 288 -22.82 3.68 -8.12
N ALA A 289 -23.55 3.29 -9.17
CA ALA A 289 -23.10 2.35 -10.18
C ALA A 289 -21.81 2.80 -10.90
N HIS A 290 -21.66 4.09 -11.21
CA HIS A 290 -20.44 4.61 -11.84
C HIS A 290 -19.23 4.52 -10.91
N ALA A 291 -19.40 4.85 -9.63
CA ALA A 291 -18.34 4.77 -8.63
C ALA A 291 -17.88 3.33 -8.39
N LEU A 292 -18.83 2.39 -8.30
CA LEU A 292 -18.54 0.97 -8.15
C LEU A 292 -17.95 0.35 -9.41
N THR A 293 -18.37 0.80 -10.61
CA THR A 293 -17.74 0.39 -11.87
C THR A 293 -16.27 0.80 -11.93
N LEU A 294 -15.95 2.03 -11.54
CA LEU A 294 -14.57 2.51 -11.45
C LEU A 294 -13.74 1.66 -10.49
N ALA A 295 -14.27 1.36 -9.30
CA ALA A 295 -13.61 0.53 -8.31
C ALA A 295 -13.35 -0.89 -8.85
N LEU A 296 -14.35 -1.50 -9.48
CA LEU A 296 -14.25 -2.84 -10.07
C LEU A 296 -13.26 -2.88 -11.24
N ALA A 297 -13.31 -1.89 -12.13
CA ALA A 297 -12.39 -1.79 -13.26
C ALA A 297 -10.94 -1.68 -12.77
N TYR A 298 -10.70 -0.91 -11.70
CA TYR A 298 -9.38 -0.80 -11.10
C TYR A 298 -8.89 -2.14 -10.53
N VAL A 299 -9.77 -2.91 -9.88
CA VAL A 299 -9.44 -4.27 -9.41
C VAL A 299 -9.08 -5.19 -10.55
N VAL A 300 -9.88 -5.22 -11.62
CA VAL A 300 -9.66 -6.10 -12.77
C VAL A 300 -8.33 -5.76 -13.43
N LEU A 301 -8.05 -4.48 -13.67
CA LEU A 301 -6.76 -4.06 -14.23
C LEU A 301 -5.58 -4.38 -13.31
N THR A 302 -5.76 -4.18 -12.00
CA THR A 302 -4.75 -4.55 -11.01
C THR A 302 -4.52 -6.06 -11.01
N LEU A 303 -5.55 -6.88 -11.14
CA LEU A 303 -5.45 -8.34 -11.23
C LEU A 303 -4.62 -8.77 -12.45
N VAL A 304 -4.87 -8.18 -13.61
CA VAL A 304 -4.09 -8.43 -14.84
C VAL A 304 -2.62 -8.01 -14.63
N TYR A 305 -2.40 -6.81 -14.08
CA TYR A 305 -1.07 -6.30 -13.77
C TYR A 305 -0.31 -7.21 -12.78
N VAL A 306 -0.89 -7.60 -11.66
CA VAL A 306 -0.19 -8.46 -10.68
C VAL A 306 0.00 -9.89 -11.20
N SER A 307 -0.87 -10.38 -12.07
CA SER A 307 -0.70 -11.70 -12.71
C SER A 307 0.60 -11.77 -13.52
N SER A 308 1.01 -10.67 -14.17
CA SER A 308 2.33 -10.58 -14.81
C SER A 308 3.49 -10.82 -13.83
N GLY A 309 3.34 -10.38 -12.58
CA GLY A 309 4.28 -10.64 -11.50
C GLY A 309 4.33 -12.11 -11.06
N GLY A 310 3.18 -12.80 -11.08
CA GLY A 310 3.11 -14.24 -10.85
C GLY A 310 3.87 -15.03 -11.93
N VAL A 311 3.72 -14.65 -13.20
CA VAL A 311 4.49 -15.23 -14.31
C VAL A 311 5.99 -15.00 -14.12
N ILE A 312 6.40 -13.77 -13.79
CA ILE A 312 7.81 -13.45 -13.50
C ILE A 312 8.34 -14.29 -12.33
N PHE A 313 7.56 -14.49 -11.28
CA PHE A 313 7.94 -15.34 -10.15
C PHE A 313 8.19 -16.79 -10.56
N LEU A 314 7.37 -17.35 -11.46
CA LEU A 314 7.51 -18.72 -11.96
C LEU A 314 8.73 -18.87 -12.88
N LEU A 315 8.97 -17.88 -13.75
CA LEU A 315 10.06 -17.90 -14.72
C LEU A 315 11.43 -17.57 -14.10
N ARG A 316 11.47 -16.96 -12.92
CA ARG A 316 12.72 -16.57 -12.28
C ARG A 316 13.47 -17.82 -11.81
N PRO A 317 14.72 -18.05 -12.27
CA PRO A 317 15.52 -19.17 -11.80
C PRO A 317 15.66 -19.10 -10.28
N ARG A 318 15.14 -20.11 -9.57
CA ARG A 318 15.35 -20.26 -8.13
C ARG A 318 16.77 -20.77 -7.90
N GLY A 319 17.73 -19.87 -7.89
CA GLY A 319 19.10 -20.20 -7.52
C GLY A 319 20.15 -19.46 -8.34
N VAL A 320 20.72 -18.43 -7.74
CA VAL A 320 22.18 -18.30 -7.73
C VAL A 320 22.57 -18.20 -6.27
N ARG A 321 22.94 -19.34 -5.67
CA ARG A 321 23.96 -19.31 -4.62
C ARG A 321 25.13 -18.56 -5.27
N GLN A 322 25.41 -17.34 -4.80
CA GLN A 322 26.72 -16.77 -5.07
C GLN A 322 27.73 -17.70 -4.39
N ASN A 323 28.28 -18.62 -5.18
CA ASN A 323 29.63 -19.09 -4.93
C ASN A 323 30.54 -17.88 -5.16
N THR A 324 31.50 -17.74 -4.26
CA THR A 324 32.53 -16.69 -4.10
C THR A 324 32.05 -15.35 -3.58
#